data_AF-A0A7S0FHQ7-F1
#
_entry.id   AF-A0A7S0FHQ7-F1
#
_cell.length_a   1.000
_cell.length_b   1.000
_cell.length_c   1.000
_cell.angle_alpha   90.00
_cell.angle_beta   90.00
_cell.angle_gamma   90.00
#
_symmetry.space_group_name_H-M   'P 1'
#
loop_
_entity.id
_entity.type
_entity.pdbx_description
1 polymer ?
#
loop_
_entity_poly.entity_id
_entity_poly.type
_entity_poly.pdbx_seq_one_letter_code
_entity_poly.pdbx_strand_id
1 'polypeptide(L)'
;MEFGYMPYKETGTCLIKGTDDIQALLDDHIIKTQAVRGSPFVKPIEKEVKDWEAKLIYIQDLLEQWLACQRTWLYLEPIFGAEDIVRQMPNEAKTFKGVDALWRNTLLAVMENPNVIDVSDIENLLANFTDANKKLDAIQKSLNDYLETKRLAFPRFFFLSNDELLMILSQTKDPTAVQPHMGK
;
A
#
# COMPACT_ATOMS: atom_id res chain seq x y z
N MET A 1 21.35 3.23 -4.73
CA MET A 1 20.09 2.91 -4.02
C MET A 1 19.21 2.19 -5.02
N GLU A 2 18.98 0.89 -4.82
CA GLU A 2 18.15 0.06 -5.71
C GLU A 2 17.04 -0.59 -4.89
N PHE A 3 15.84 -0.65 -5.45
CA PHE A 3 14.72 -1.34 -4.83
C PHE A 3 14.94 -2.85 -4.84
N GLY A 4 14.88 -3.45 -3.65
CA GLY A 4 14.69 -4.89 -3.54
C GLY A 4 13.24 -5.26 -3.83
N TYR A 5 13.02 -6.39 -4.50
CA TYR A 5 11.68 -6.96 -4.65
C TYR A 5 11.64 -8.46 -4.36
N MET A 6 10.45 -8.98 -4.05
CA MET A 6 10.18 -10.41 -3.90
C MET A 6 8.84 -10.80 -4.53
N PRO A 7 8.73 -11.99 -5.14
CA PRO A 7 7.44 -12.48 -5.65
C PRO A 7 6.39 -12.59 -4.55
N TYR A 8 5.14 -12.23 -4.87
CA TYR A 8 4.00 -12.36 -3.97
C TYR A 8 3.10 -13.53 -4.38
N LYS A 9 3.24 -14.66 -3.66
CA LYS A 9 2.46 -15.89 -3.91
C LYS A 9 2.48 -16.29 -5.40
N GLU A 10 1.38 -16.81 -5.93
CA GLU A 10 1.18 -17.13 -7.35
C GLU A 10 0.38 -16.04 -8.10
N THR A 11 0.34 -14.82 -7.57
CA THR A 11 -0.50 -13.74 -8.12
C THR A 11 0.12 -13.03 -9.34
N GLY A 12 1.37 -13.35 -9.67
CA GLY A 12 2.14 -12.71 -10.74
C GLY A 12 2.61 -11.28 -10.43
N THR A 13 2.49 -10.82 -9.18
CA THR A 13 3.02 -9.51 -8.74
C THR A 13 4.18 -9.69 -7.75
N CYS A 14 4.88 -8.59 -7.44
CA CYS A 14 5.96 -8.54 -6.46
C CYS A 14 5.61 -7.61 -5.29
N LEU A 15 6.42 -7.65 -4.25
CA LEU A 15 6.44 -6.68 -3.15
C LEU A 15 7.80 -6.02 -3.12
N ILE A 16 7.84 -4.75 -2.73
CA ILE A 16 9.08 -4.07 -2.38
C ILE A 16 9.57 -4.59 -1.02
N LYS A 17 10.87 -4.83 -0.93
CA LYS A 17 11.58 -5.25 0.29
C LYS A 17 12.88 -4.47 0.46
N GLY A 18 13.46 -4.54 1.67
CA GLY A 18 14.78 -3.97 1.95
C GLY A 18 14.81 -2.45 1.84
N THR A 19 13.69 -1.79 2.15
CA THR A 19 13.58 -0.33 2.09
C THR A 19 14.24 0.37 3.26
N ASP A 20 14.55 -0.36 4.35
CA ASP A 20 15.15 0.22 5.56
C ASP A 20 16.52 0.86 5.25
N ASP A 21 17.35 0.19 4.45
CA ASP A 21 18.66 0.73 4.02
C ASP A 21 18.48 1.97 3.11
N ILE A 22 17.44 1.98 2.28
CA ILE A 22 17.11 3.12 1.41
C ILE A 22 16.67 4.31 2.27
N GLN A 23 15.80 4.09 3.26
CA GLN A 23 15.34 5.12 4.18
C GLN A 23 16.50 5.71 4.98
N ALA A 24 17.38 4.87 5.53
CA ALA A 24 18.55 5.32 6.25
C ALA A 24 19.50 6.16 5.38
N LEU A 25 19.70 5.77 4.12
CA LEU A 25 20.51 6.53 3.16
C LEU A 25 19.86 7.87 2.79
N LEU A 26 18.53 7.90 2.61
CA LEU A 26 17.79 9.14 2.34
C LEU A 26 17.91 10.11 3.50
N ASP A 27 17.69 9.67 4.74
CA ASP A 27 17.80 10.51 5.93
C ASP A 27 19.19 11.13 6.08
N ASP A 28 20.25 10.31 5.92
CA ASP A 28 21.63 10.78 5.97
C ASP A 28 21.93 11.80 4.85
N HIS A 29 21.46 11.54 3.63
CA HIS A 29 21.64 12.44 2.50
C HIS A 29 20.87 13.75 2.68
N ILE A 30 19.68 13.73 3.27
CA ILE A 30 18.89 14.93 3.60
C ILE A 30 19.64 15.77 4.63
N ILE A 31 20.12 15.17 5.73
CA ILE A 31 20.88 15.86 6.77
C ILE A 31 22.15 16.50 6.19
N LYS A 32 22.91 15.76 5.36
CA LYS A 32 24.11 16.27 4.70
C LYS A 32 23.79 17.43 3.76
N THR A 33 22.72 17.33 2.98
CA THR A 33 22.30 18.38 2.06
C THR A 33 21.88 19.64 2.81
N GLN A 34 21.16 19.51 3.92
CA GLN A 34 20.77 20.62 4.79
C GLN A 34 21.98 21.30 5.45
N ALA A 35 22.99 20.53 5.86
CA ALA A 35 24.25 21.07 6.38
C ALA A 35 25.00 21.89 5.32
N VAL A 36 25.07 21.40 4.06
CA VAL A 36 25.64 22.13 2.93
C VAL A 36 24.84 23.40 2.63
N ARG A 37 23.51 23.33 2.69
CA ARG A 37 22.61 24.47 2.51
C ARG A 37 22.81 25.57 3.55
N GLY A 38 23.13 25.20 4.79
CA GLY A 38 23.46 26.13 5.87
C GLY A 38 24.85 26.77 5.78
N SER A 39 25.70 26.31 4.85
CA SER A 39 27.07 26.79 4.70
C SER A 39 27.13 28.20 4.09
N PRO A 40 28.01 29.10 4.58
CA PRO A 40 28.26 30.40 3.95
C PRO A 40 28.73 30.30 2.48
N PHE A 41 29.27 29.15 2.09
CA PHE A 41 29.80 28.89 0.75
C PHE A 41 28.76 28.33 -0.23
N VAL A 42 27.49 28.16 0.18
CA VAL A 42 26.45 27.56 -0.67
C VAL A 42 26.07 28.43 -1.88
N LYS A 43 26.27 29.75 -1.80
CA LYS A 43 25.78 30.73 -2.80
C LYS A 43 25.99 30.32 -4.27
N PRO A 44 27.16 29.81 -4.70
CA PRO A 44 27.37 29.43 -6.10
C PRO A 44 26.56 28.21 -6.56
N ILE A 45 26.18 27.32 -5.64
CA ILE A 45 25.48 26.06 -5.90
C ILE A 45 24.09 26.00 -5.24
N GLU A 46 23.59 27.13 -4.74
CA GLU A 46 22.39 27.18 -3.88
C GLU A 46 21.16 26.60 -4.58
N LYS A 47 21.02 26.84 -5.89
CA LYS A 47 19.93 26.29 -6.69
C LYS A 47 20.01 24.76 -6.75
N GLU A 48 21.18 24.22 -7.07
CA GLU A 48 21.39 22.77 -7.19
C GLU A 48 21.14 22.06 -5.85
N VAL A 49 21.60 22.66 -4.74
CA VAL A 49 21.36 22.13 -3.39
C VAL A 49 19.87 22.13 -3.04
N LYS A 50 19.13 23.18 -3.40
CA LYS A 50 17.68 23.24 -3.18
C LYS A 50 16.92 22.23 -4.02
N ASP A 51 17.25 22.12 -5.30
CA ASP A 51 16.61 21.18 -6.22
C ASP A 51 16.90 19.73 -5.78
N TRP A 52 18.11 19.45 -5.31
CA TRP A 52 18.50 18.15 -4.76
C TRP A 52 17.78 17.83 -3.45
N GLU A 53 17.71 18.77 -2.51
CA GLU A 53 16.95 18.59 -1.27
C GLU A 53 15.48 18.30 -1.55
N ALA A 54 14.86 19.03 -2.47
CA ALA A 54 13.48 18.80 -2.88
C ALA A 54 13.30 17.39 -3.48
N LYS A 55 14.25 16.92 -4.30
CA LYS A 55 14.22 15.57 -4.85
C LYS A 55 14.32 14.50 -3.76
N LEU A 56 15.21 14.67 -2.78
CA LEU A 56 15.35 13.72 -1.66
C LEU A 56 14.09 13.64 -0.81
N ILE A 57 13.48 14.79 -0.47
CA ILE A 57 12.22 14.85 0.27
C ILE A 57 11.10 14.18 -0.53
N TYR A 58 11.00 14.45 -1.84
CA TYR A 58 10.03 13.79 -2.70
C TYR A 58 10.16 12.27 -2.70
N ILE A 59 11.40 11.74 -2.78
CA ILE A 59 11.64 10.29 -2.73
C ILE A 59 11.22 9.71 -1.37
N GLN A 60 11.50 10.42 -0.27
CA GLN A 60 11.09 10.00 1.07
C GLN A 60 9.57 9.90 1.19
N ASP A 61 8.86 10.95 0.76
CA ASP A 61 7.39 10.98 0.76
C ASP A 61 6.81 9.87 -0.14
N LEU A 62 7.40 9.68 -1.32
CA LEU A 62 7.00 8.62 -2.25
C LEU A 62 7.13 7.25 -1.60
N LEU A 63 8.26 6.98 -0.95
CA LEU A 63 8.52 5.71 -0.29
C LEU A 63 7.54 5.44 0.84
N GLU A 64 7.21 6.45 1.64
CA GLU A 64 6.20 6.35 2.70
C GLU A 64 4.81 6.00 2.13
N GLN A 65 4.35 6.76 1.12
CA GLN A 65 3.05 6.51 0.48
C GLN A 65 3.00 5.14 -0.19
N TRP A 66 4.09 4.72 -0.82
CA TRP A 66 4.20 3.40 -1.44
C TRP A 66 4.09 2.29 -0.41
N LEU A 67 4.85 2.36 0.69
CA LEU A 67 4.83 1.35 1.75
C LEU A 67 3.48 1.29 2.47
N ALA A 68 2.83 2.43 2.69
CA ALA A 68 1.46 2.49 3.20
C ALA A 68 0.49 1.76 2.25
N CYS A 69 0.58 2.04 0.94
CA CYS A 69 -0.22 1.37 -0.09
C CYS A 69 0.00 -0.13 -0.09
N GLN A 70 1.26 -0.59 -0.02
CA GLN A 70 1.61 -2.02 0.01
C GLN A 70 0.96 -2.72 1.20
N ARG A 71 1.02 -2.11 2.40
CA ARG A 71 0.48 -2.68 3.63
C ARG A 71 -1.04 -2.86 3.54
N THR A 72 -1.75 -1.82 3.10
CA THR A 72 -3.20 -1.88 2.98
C THR A 72 -3.63 -2.79 1.83
N TRP A 73 -2.91 -2.77 0.71
CA TRP A 73 -3.16 -3.68 -0.41
C TRP A 73 -3.00 -5.15 -0.01
N LEU A 74 -1.95 -5.50 0.75
CA LEU A 74 -1.74 -6.86 1.27
C LEU A 74 -2.88 -7.37 2.14
N TYR A 75 -3.51 -6.48 2.92
CA TYR A 75 -4.67 -6.82 3.73
C TYR A 75 -5.92 -7.05 2.86
N LEU A 76 -6.15 -6.18 1.89
CA LEU A 76 -7.37 -6.19 1.07
C LEU A 76 -7.34 -7.20 -0.08
N GLU A 77 -6.17 -7.56 -0.60
CA GLU A 77 -6.01 -8.51 -1.71
C GLU A 77 -6.69 -9.86 -1.47
N PRO A 78 -6.44 -10.59 -0.37
CA PRO A 78 -7.12 -11.87 -0.14
C PRO A 78 -8.63 -11.71 0.07
N ILE A 79 -9.08 -10.56 0.60
CA ILE A 79 -10.49 -10.28 0.87
C ILE A 79 -11.26 -10.06 -0.44
N PHE A 80 -10.75 -9.20 -1.31
CA PHE A 80 -11.33 -8.92 -2.63
C PHE A 80 -10.99 -9.99 -3.68
N GLY A 81 -10.17 -10.97 -3.33
CA GLY A 81 -10.02 -12.22 -4.08
C GLY A 81 -11.20 -13.19 -3.92
N ALA A 82 -11.98 -13.07 -2.84
CA ALA A 82 -13.16 -13.90 -2.61
C ALA A 82 -14.35 -13.45 -3.46
N GLU A 83 -14.87 -14.32 -4.33
CA GLU A 83 -15.99 -14.01 -5.23
C GLU A 83 -17.23 -13.47 -4.50
N ASP A 84 -17.51 -14.01 -3.31
CA ASP A 84 -18.69 -13.64 -2.54
C ASP A 84 -18.57 -12.19 -2.01
N ILE A 85 -17.39 -11.76 -1.57
CA ILE A 85 -17.16 -10.37 -1.16
C ILE A 85 -17.26 -9.43 -2.38
N VAL A 86 -16.68 -9.81 -3.52
CA VAL A 86 -16.77 -9.02 -4.75
C VAL A 86 -18.22 -8.82 -5.20
N ARG A 87 -19.07 -9.84 -5.05
CA ARG A 87 -20.51 -9.75 -5.36
C ARG A 87 -21.25 -8.81 -4.41
N GLN A 88 -20.85 -8.77 -3.14
CA GLN A 88 -21.49 -7.95 -2.11
C GLN A 88 -21.00 -6.49 -2.15
N MET A 89 -19.76 -6.25 -2.57
CA MET A 89 -19.09 -4.95 -2.59
C MET A 89 -18.47 -4.65 -3.98
N PRO A 90 -19.29 -4.56 -5.06
CA PRO A 90 -18.78 -4.48 -6.42
C PRO A 90 -18.09 -3.15 -6.74
N ASN A 91 -18.51 -2.05 -6.11
CA ASN A 91 -17.93 -0.73 -6.32
C ASN A 91 -16.52 -0.63 -5.72
N GLU A 92 -16.37 -1.15 -4.51
CA GLU A 92 -15.09 -1.24 -3.79
C GLU A 92 -14.16 -2.20 -4.52
N ALA A 93 -14.65 -3.36 -4.97
CA ALA A 93 -13.86 -4.29 -5.76
C ALA A 93 -13.34 -3.66 -7.07
N LYS A 94 -14.17 -2.88 -7.76
CA LYS A 94 -13.75 -2.14 -8.96
C LYS A 94 -12.67 -1.11 -8.63
N THR A 95 -12.82 -0.40 -7.52
CA THR A 95 -11.85 0.61 -7.07
C THR A 95 -10.52 -0.04 -6.67
N PHE A 96 -10.58 -1.17 -5.93
CA PHE A 96 -9.41 -1.96 -5.55
C PHE A 96 -8.64 -2.45 -6.78
N LYS A 97 -9.33 -2.96 -7.82
CA LYS A 97 -8.69 -3.36 -9.09
C LYS A 97 -7.96 -2.21 -9.78
N GLY A 98 -8.46 -0.98 -9.67
CA GLY A 98 -7.76 0.20 -10.18
C GLY A 98 -6.45 0.46 -9.46
N VAL A 99 -6.44 0.33 -8.13
CA VAL A 99 -5.23 0.44 -7.31
C VAL A 99 -4.26 -0.72 -7.56
N ASP A 100 -4.76 -1.94 -7.71
CA ASP A 100 -3.97 -3.13 -8.06
C ASP A 100 -3.26 -2.96 -9.42
N ALA A 101 -3.95 -2.40 -10.41
CA ALA A 101 -3.35 -2.12 -11.72
C ALA A 101 -2.22 -1.07 -11.62
N LEU A 102 -2.43 0.01 -10.87
CA LEU A 102 -1.39 1.00 -10.59
C LEU A 102 -0.17 0.33 -9.93
N TRP A 103 -0.40 -0.43 -8.87
CA TRP A 103 0.62 -1.17 -8.14
C TRP A 103 1.47 -2.06 -9.04
N ARG A 104 0.82 -2.91 -9.84
CA ARG A 104 1.49 -3.85 -10.76
C ARG A 104 2.28 -3.13 -11.85
N ASN A 105 1.72 -2.08 -12.45
CA ASN A 105 2.40 -1.32 -13.48
C ASN A 105 3.65 -0.63 -12.94
N THR A 106 3.57 -0.05 -11.74
CA THR A 106 4.74 0.56 -11.11
C THR A 106 5.82 -0.49 -10.81
N LEU A 107 5.46 -1.67 -10.33
CA LEU A 107 6.43 -2.75 -10.09
C LEU A 107 7.09 -3.26 -11.36
N LEU A 108 6.38 -3.32 -12.49
CA LEU A 108 7.01 -3.64 -13.77
C LEU A 108 8.11 -2.62 -14.12
N ALA A 109 7.85 -1.32 -13.91
CA ALA A 109 8.86 -0.28 -14.12
C ALA A 109 10.06 -0.45 -13.17
N VAL A 110 9.83 -0.83 -11.91
CA VAL A 110 10.91 -1.14 -10.94
C VAL A 110 11.72 -2.37 -11.37
N MET A 111 11.08 -3.38 -11.95
CA MET A 111 11.77 -4.58 -12.45
C MET A 111 12.63 -4.26 -13.68
N GLU A 112 12.22 -3.31 -14.51
CA GLU A 112 13.01 -2.83 -15.65
C GLU A 112 14.17 -1.92 -15.21
N ASN A 113 13.94 -1.02 -14.25
CA ASN A 113 14.96 -0.18 -13.66
C ASN A 113 14.76 -0.05 -12.13
N PRO A 114 15.55 -0.77 -11.32
CA PRO A 114 15.38 -0.77 -9.87
C PRO A 114 15.96 0.48 -9.20
N ASN A 115 16.62 1.38 -9.93
CA ASN A 115 17.22 2.57 -9.35
C ASN A 115 16.15 3.49 -8.75
N VAL A 116 16.29 3.79 -7.45
CA VAL A 116 15.29 4.56 -6.69
C VAL A 116 15.10 5.98 -7.25
N ILE A 117 16.19 6.61 -7.71
CA ILE A 117 16.15 7.96 -8.26
C ILE A 117 15.41 7.96 -9.59
N ASP A 118 15.69 6.98 -10.46
CA ASP A 118 15.05 6.90 -11.77
C ASP A 118 13.56 6.55 -11.64
N VAL A 119 13.20 5.66 -10.71
CA VAL A 119 11.80 5.33 -10.41
C VAL A 119 11.06 6.56 -9.85
N SER A 120 11.73 7.41 -9.08
CA SER A 120 11.12 8.65 -8.57
C SER A 120 10.83 9.67 -9.67
N ASP A 121 11.50 9.59 -10.82
CA ASP A 121 11.27 10.45 -11.96
C ASP A 121 10.04 10.03 -12.80
N ILE A 122 9.37 8.92 -12.44
CA ILE A 122 8.07 8.55 -13.03
C ILE A 122 7.04 9.64 -12.71
N GLU A 123 6.40 10.15 -13.77
CA GLU A 123 5.49 11.28 -13.67
C GLU A 123 4.30 10.99 -12.73
N ASN A 124 4.01 11.95 -11.85
CA ASN A 124 2.88 11.91 -10.91
C ASN A 124 2.87 10.70 -9.97
N LEU A 125 3.98 9.98 -9.79
CA LEU A 125 3.98 8.73 -9.03
C LEU A 125 3.56 8.92 -7.57
N LEU A 126 4.09 9.95 -6.89
CA LEU A 126 3.69 10.30 -5.52
C LEU A 126 2.19 10.64 -5.43
N ALA A 127 1.68 11.42 -6.36
CA ALA A 127 0.26 11.80 -6.39
C ALA A 127 -0.64 10.57 -6.62
N ASN A 128 -0.22 9.65 -7.50
CA ASN A 128 -0.92 8.40 -7.78
C ASN A 128 -0.99 7.51 -6.53
N PHE A 129 0.11 7.34 -5.79
CA PHE A 129 0.11 6.58 -4.54
C PHE A 129 -0.68 7.27 -3.43
N THR A 130 -0.64 8.59 -3.36
CA THR A 130 -1.43 9.36 -2.40
C THR A 130 -2.93 9.18 -2.66
N ASP A 131 -3.37 9.24 -3.92
CA ASP A 131 -4.76 8.99 -4.32
C ASP A 131 -5.16 7.52 -4.13
N ALA A 132 -4.25 6.58 -4.42
CA ALA A 132 -4.45 5.16 -4.15
C ALA A 132 -4.69 4.90 -2.66
N ASN A 133 -3.88 5.47 -1.77
CA ASN A 133 -4.07 5.34 -0.32
C ASN A 133 -5.44 5.87 0.12
N LYS A 134 -5.87 7.04 -0.37
CA LYS A 134 -7.22 7.56 -0.07
C LYS A 134 -8.34 6.62 -0.51
N LYS A 135 -8.19 6.00 -1.69
CA LYS A 135 -9.13 5.00 -2.20
C LYS A 135 -9.13 3.74 -1.32
N LEU A 136 -7.96 3.27 -0.92
CA LEU A 136 -7.81 2.11 -0.05
C LEU A 136 -8.41 2.35 1.34
N ASP A 137 -8.23 3.53 1.91
CA ASP A 137 -8.85 3.92 3.20
C ASP A 137 -10.37 3.94 3.11
N ALA A 138 -10.92 4.47 2.01
CA ALA A 138 -12.36 4.45 1.75
C ALA A 138 -12.89 3.02 1.63
N ILE A 139 -12.15 2.13 0.94
CA ILE A 139 -12.50 0.72 0.84
C ILE A 139 -12.48 0.04 2.21
N GLN A 140 -11.46 0.28 3.04
CA GLN A 140 -11.39 -0.27 4.39
C GLN A 140 -12.57 0.20 5.25
N LYS A 141 -12.96 1.47 5.14
CA LYS A 141 -14.13 2.00 5.85
C LYS A 141 -15.41 1.30 5.40
N SER A 142 -15.66 1.22 4.09
CA SER A 142 -16.83 0.49 3.56
C SER A 142 -16.84 -0.97 3.99
N LEU A 143 -15.69 -1.62 4.05
CA LEU A 143 -15.57 -3.01 4.50
C LEU A 143 -15.97 -3.15 5.98
N ASN A 144 -15.50 -2.25 6.84
CA ASN A 144 -15.89 -2.24 8.25
C ASN A 144 -17.40 -2.01 8.42
N ASP A 145 -17.98 -1.05 7.69
CA ASP A 145 -19.43 -0.78 7.73
C ASP A 145 -20.24 -2.01 7.27
N TYR A 146 -19.74 -2.72 6.25
CA TYR A 146 -20.32 -3.99 5.80
C TYR A 146 -20.28 -5.06 6.89
N LEU A 147 -19.14 -5.25 7.56
CA LEU A 147 -18.99 -6.22 8.64
C LEU A 147 -19.90 -5.90 9.84
N GLU A 148 -20.01 -4.62 10.22
CA GLU A 148 -20.94 -4.18 11.27
C GLU A 148 -22.40 -4.48 10.91
N THR A 149 -22.79 -4.28 9.65
CA THR A 149 -24.13 -4.64 9.17
C THR A 149 -24.39 -6.14 9.33
N LYS A 150 -23.38 -6.99 9.09
CA LYS A 150 -23.50 -8.44 9.33
C LYS A 150 -23.58 -8.77 10.82
N ARG A 151 -22.85 -8.06 11.69
CA ARG A 151 -22.95 -8.21 13.16
C ARG A 151 -24.34 -7.87 13.69
N LEU A 152 -24.95 -6.80 13.20
CA LEU A 152 -26.31 -6.42 13.57
C LEU A 152 -27.35 -7.47 13.14
N ALA A 153 -27.15 -8.09 11.98
CA ALA A 153 -28.04 -9.14 11.48
C ALA A 153 -27.91 -10.46 12.27
N PHE A 154 -26.75 -10.74 12.86
CA PHE A 154 -26.52 -11.95 13.66
C PHE A 154 -25.64 -11.66 14.88
N PRO A 155 -26.23 -11.41 16.06
CA PRO A 155 -25.52 -10.90 17.24
C PRO A 155 -24.35 -11.76 17.73
N ARG A 156 -24.26 -13.05 17.36
CA ARG A 156 -23.09 -13.88 17.71
C ARG A 156 -21.81 -13.43 16.99
N PHE A 157 -21.92 -12.75 15.86
CA PHE A 157 -20.76 -12.22 15.15
C PHE A 157 -20.05 -11.07 15.89
N PHE A 158 -20.66 -10.50 16.95
CA PHE A 158 -19.96 -9.54 17.82
C PHE A 158 -18.81 -10.18 18.61
N PHE A 159 -18.81 -11.51 18.79
CA PHE A 159 -17.72 -12.23 19.47
C PHE A 159 -16.55 -12.57 18.55
N LEU A 160 -16.69 -12.30 17.24
CA LEU A 160 -15.68 -12.60 16.23
C LEU A 160 -14.88 -11.35 15.86
N SER A 161 -13.57 -11.52 15.69
CA SER A 161 -12.72 -10.52 15.03
C SER A 161 -13.14 -10.31 13.57
N ASN A 162 -12.70 -9.20 12.96
CA ASN A 162 -12.99 -8.93 11.56
C ASN A 162 -12.46 -10.04 10.64
N ASP A 163 -11.26 -10.56 10.92
CA ASP A 163 -10.64 -11.59 10.11
C ASP A 163 -11.38 -12.94 10.21
N GLU A 164 -11.84 -13.32 11.40
CA GLU A 164 -12.69 -14.52 11.60
C GLU A 164 -14.04 -14.37 10.90
N LEU A 165 -14.64 -13.18 10.99
CA LEU A 165 -15.91 -12.89 10.33
C LEU A 165 -15.76 -12.94 8.80
N LEU A 166 -14.69 -12.36 8.25
CA LEU A 166 -14.37 -12.42 6.83
C LEU A 166 -14.09 -13.85 6.36
N MET A 167 -13.41 -14.66 7.17
CA MET A 167 -13.18 -16.08 6.88
C MET A 167 -14.51 -16.84 6.80
N ILE A 168 -15.42 -16.62 7.74
CA ILE A 168 -16.74 -17.25 7.72
C ILE A 168 -17.55 -16.77 6.51
N LEU A 169 -17.57 -15.46 6.23
CA LEU A 169 -18.32 -14.89 5.11
C LEU A 169 -17.81 -15.36 3.75
N SER A 170 -16.49 -15.55 3.60
CA SER A 170 -15.88 -16.06 2.37
C SER A 170 -16.08 -17.58 2.14
N GLN A 171 -16.44 -18.34 3.18
CA GLN A 171 -16.72 -19.78 3.10
C GLN A 171 -18.22 -20.14 2.98
N THR A 172 -19.12 -19.14 2.83
CA THR A 172 -20.58 -19.32 2.94
C THR A 172 -21.26 -20.19 1.87
N LYS A 173 -20.53 -20.83 0.96
CA LYS A 173 -21.09 -21.92 0.13
C LYS A 173 -21.38 -23.20 0.94
N ASP A 174 -20.77 -23.39 2.12
CA ASP A 174 -21.06 -24.54 3.00
C ASP A 174 -21.49 -24.09 4.42
N PRO A 175 -22.79 -24.17 4.77
CA PRO A 175 -23.30 -23.76 6.08
C PRO A 175 -22.75 -24.59 7.26
N THR A 176 -22.01 -25.68 7.02
CA THR A 176 -21.34 -26.45 8.07
C THR A 176 -19.97 -25.88 8.48
N ALA A 177 -19.33 -25.06 7.64
CA ALA A 177 -18.03 -24.42 7.93
C ALA A 177 -18.11 -23.38 9.07
N VAL A 178 -19.32 -22.93 9.42
CA VAL A 178 -19.58 -22.00 10.52
C VAL A 178 -19.62 -22.71 11.88
N GLN A 179 -19.86 -24.03 11.90
CA GLN A 179 -20.06 -24.81 13.14
C GLN A 179 -18.85 -24.83 14.10
N PRO A 180 -17.59 -24.90 13.64
CA PRO A 180 -16.43 -24.88 14.54
C PRO A 180 -16.29 -23.54 15.29
N HIS A 181 -16.77 -22.45 14.69
CA HIS A 181 -16.70 -21.10 15.25
C HIS A 181 -17.95 -20.73 16.08
N MET A 182 -19.01 -21.54 16.02
CA MET A 182 -20.23 -21.36 16.80
C MET A 182 -20.16 -21.96 18.22
N GLY A 183 -19.04 -22.59 18.57
CA GLY A 183 -18.78 -23.16 19.89
C GLY A 183 -17.80 -22.33 20.71
N LYS A 184 -18.26 -21.22 21.27
CA LYS A 184 -17.82 -20.63 22.55
C LYS A 184 -18.82 -19.56 23.01
#